data_AF-A0A151ZL42-F1
#
_entry.id   AF-A0A151ZL42-F1
#
_cell.length_a   1.000
_cell.length_b   1.000
_cell.length_c   1.000
_cell.angle_alpha   90.00
_cell.angle_beta   90.00
_cell.angle_gamma   90.00
#
_symmetry.space_group_name_H-M   'P 1'
#
loop_
_entity.id
_entity.type
_entity.pdbx_description
1 polymer ?
#
loop_
_entity_poly.entity_id
_entity_poly.type
_entity_poly.pdbx_seq_one_letter_code
_entity_poly.pdbx_strand_id
1 'polypeptide(L)'
;KNLTIKKYNSRVRRTDGQSNLQLDLNLQGIFPRIARIVHHKGRNTFFRFFARCLPGINHQRKRCPLNECSLTFSDPYIHFFFNCKLSTKHCNEIVPIVNQLSIKKIHSWSLNAIDLNQISHHEKTFPTLMAIIMNQMWNIICYNLFETDKSNKPPPVMNIAIIRKELSETINIAKWKLLKYLDYQSRINNSNDDVKLKFEFNRNWQTVYNPLPIPHN
;
A
#
# COMPACT_ATOMS: atom_id res chain seq x y z
N LYS A 1 28.24 -11.19 34.51
CA LYS A 1 28.16 -12.23 33.46
C LYS A 1 27.15 -11.77 32.40
N ASN A 2 27.62 -11.62 31.17
CA ASN A 2 26.90 -11.03 30.04
C ASN A 2 25.60 -11.77 29.70
N LEU A 3 24.48 -11.04 29.60
CA LEU A 3 23.24 -11.51 28.99
C LEU A 3 23.41 -11.51 27.47
N THR A 4 23.95 -12.61 26.94
CA THR A 4 23.92 -12.94 25.52
C THR A 4 22.46 -12.99 25.05
N ILE A 5 22.07 -12.02 24.21
CA ILE A 5 20.79 -12.03 23.50
C ILE A 5 20.81 -13.23 22.53
N LYS A 6 20.08 -14.29 22.89
CA LYS A 6 19.87 -15.46 22.02
C LYS A 6 19.08 -15.02 20.79
N LYS A 7 19.58 -15.37 19.59
CA LYS A 7 18.88 -15.26 18.30
C LYS A 7 17.42 -15.70 18.46
N TYR A 8 16.49 -14.82 18.06
CA TYR A 8 15.06 -15.09 18.08
C TYR A 8 14.75 -16.45 17.42
N ASN A 9 14.12 -17.33 18.20
CA ASN A 9 13.65 -18.63 17.78
C ASN A 9 12.64 -18.52 16.62
N SER A 10 12.85 -19.33 15.60
CA SER A 10 12.07 -19.50 14.37
C SER A 10 10.68 -20.16 14.55
N ARG A 11 10.03 -20.01 15.71
CA ARG A 11 8.81 -20.76 16.08
C ARG A 11 7.50 -19.97 16.01
N VAL A 12 7.36 -19.02 15.09
CA VAL A 12 6.02 -18.63 14.62
C VAL A 12 5.65 -19.65 13.54
N ARG A 13 4.68 -20.53 13.82
CA ARG A 13 4.18 -21.51 12.86
C ARG A 13 3.69 -20.75 11.63
N ARG A 14 4.43 -20.88 10.53
CA ARG A 14 4.04 -20.28 9.25
C ARG A 14 2.75 -20.97 8.79
N THR A 15 1.75 -20.19 8.39
CA THR A 15 0.59 -20.76 7.68
C THR A 15 1.06 -21.37 6.36
N ASP A 16 0.33 -22.32 5.78
CA ASP A 16 0.73 -22.95 4.51
C ASP A 16 0.99 -21.92 3.39
N GLY A 17 0.29 -20.79 3.42
CA GLY A 17 0.56 -19.65 2.54
C GLY A 17 1.89 -18.93 2.81
N GLN A 18 2.31 -18.84 4.08
CA GLN A 18 3.61 -18.28 4.48
C GLN A 18 4.79 -19.22 4.18
N SER A 19 4.54 -20.54 4.15
CA SER A 19 5.51 -21.56 3.76
C SER A 19 5.81 -21.52 2.25
N ASN A 20 4.84 -21.10 1.44
CA ASN A 20 4.92 -21.00 -0.02
C ASN A 20 5.37 -19.61 -0.54
N LEU A 21 5.83 -18.73 0.35
CA LEU A 21 6.33 -17.41 -0.02
C LEU A 21 7.72 -17.50 -0.67
N GLN A 22 7.78 -17.80 -1.96
CA GLN A 22 8.97 -17.57 -2.78
C GLN A 22 8.84 -16.23 -3.48
N LEU A 23 9.26 -15.17 -2.79
CA LEU A 23 9.48 -13.85 -3.38
C LEU A 23 10.93 -13.48 -3.12
N ASP A 24 11.60 -12.94 -4.13
CA ASP A 24 12.94 -12.36 -3.96
C ASP A 24 12.85 -10.96 -3.32
N LEU A 25 12.18 -10.89 -2.15
CA LEU A 25 11.89 -9.69 -1.39
C LEU A 25 12.08 -9.93 0.11
N ASN A 26 12.48 -8.89 0.85
CA ASN A 26 12.53 -8.96 2.31
C ASN A 26 11.12 -8.90 2.92
N LEU A 27 10.54 -10.07 3.18
CA LEU A 27 9.18 -10.21 3.72
C LEU A 27 9.05 -9.81 5.19
N GLN A 28 10.11 -9.88 6.00
CA GLN A 28 10.03 -9.47 7.40
C GLN A 28 9.89 -7.95 7.53
N GLY A 29 10.55 -7.20 6.66
CA GLY A 29 10.47 -5.73 6.62
C GLY A 29 9.16 -5.19 6.04
N ILE A 30 8.45 -5.99 5.24
CA ILE A 30 7.31 -5.49 4.45
C ILE A 30 6.02 -5.36 5.26
N PHE A 31 5.69 -6.32 6.12
CA PHE A 31 4.43 -6.29 6.88
C PHE A 31 4.31 -5.09 7.85
N PRO A 32 5.36 -4.72 8.62
CA PRO A 32 5.31 -3.50 9.43
C PRO A 32 5.09 -2.22 8.60
N ARG A 33 5.55 -2.20 7.35
CA ARG A 33 5.33 -1.08 6.43
C ARG A 33 3.90 -1.07 5.89
N ILE A 34 3.36 -2.24 5.54
CA ILE A 34 1.95 -2.39 5.13
C ILE A 34 1.01 -1.91 6.24
N ALA A 35 1.28 -2.26 7.50
CA ALA A 35 0.44 -1.86 8.64
C ALA A 35 0.26 -0.33 8.78
N ARG A 36 1.20 0.46 8.24
CA ARG A 36 1.20 1.93 8.29
C ARG A 36 0.46 2.58 7.12
N ILE A 37 0.02 1.81 6.13
CA ILE A 37 -0.80 2.30 5.02
C ILE A 37 -2.13 2.79 5.59
N VAL A 38 -2.51 4.02 5.25
CA VAL A 38 -3.72 4.67 5.77
C VAL A 38 -4.97 4.10 5.09
N HIS A 39 -4.91 3.86 3.78
CA HIS A 39 -6.04 3.35 3.02
C HIS A 39 -6.38 1.89 3.41
N HIS A 40 -7.52 1.70 4.08
CA HIS A 40 -7.89 0.41 4.68
C HIS A 40 -8.05 -0.73 3.67
N LYS A 41 -8.80 -0.51 2.59
CA LYS A 41 -9.05 -1.54 1.56
C LYS A 41 -7.76 -1.93 0.86
N GLY A 42 -6.97 -0.94 0.45
CA GLY A 42 -5.67 -1.14 -0.19
C GLY A 42 -4.67 -1.84 0.71
N ARG A 43 -4.60 -1.45 1.99
CA ARG A 43 -3.77 -2.13 2.99
C ARG A 43 -4.12 -3.61 3.09
N ASN A 44 -5.41 -3.94 3.16
CA ASN A 44 -5.87 -5.32 3.25
C ASN A 44 -5.51 -6.13 1.99
N THR A 45 -5.67 -5.53 0.81
CA THR A 45 -5.26 -6.17 -0.46
C THR A 45 -3.75 -6.40 -0.52
N PHE A 46 -2.93 -5.42 -0.13
CA PHE A 46 -1.47 -5.56 0.00
C PHE A 46 -1.09 -6.68 0.97
N PHE A 47 -1.68 -6.65 2.16
CA PHE A 47 -1.43 -7.66 3.19
C PHE A 47 -1.77 -9.06 2.66
N ARG A 48 -2.92 -9.23 2.00
CA ARG A 48 -3.35 -10.51 1.45
C ARG A 48 -2.48 -10.98 0.29
N PHE A 49 -2.03 -10.06 -0.56
CA PHE A 49 -1.07 -10.37 -1.62
C PHE A 49 0.25 -10.90 -1.04
N PHE A 50 0.86 -10.17 -0.11
CA PHE A 50 2.12 -10.59 0.53
C PHE A 50 1.98 -11.76 1.49
N ALA A 51 0.79 -12.05 1.99
CA ALA A 51 0.52 -13.25 2.79
C ALA A 51 0.07 -14.45 1.94
N ARG A 52 0.00 -14.31 0.60
CA ARG A 52 -0.52 -15.32 -0.34
C ARG A 52 -1.88 -15.88 0.08
N CYS A 53 -2.80 -14.98 0.45
CA CYS A 53 -4.13 -15.34 0.94
C CYS A 53 -5.27 -14.60 0.23
N LEU A 54 -5.03 -14.11 -0.98
CA LEU A 54 -6.13 -13.67 -1.86
C LEU A 54 -7.01 -14.89 -2.22
N PRO A 55 -8.32 -14.87 -1.90
CA PRO A 55 -9.22 -15.98 -2.18
C PRO A 55 -9.27 -16.32 -3.67
N GLY A 56 -9.45 -17.60 -3.99
CA GLY A 56 -9.60 -18.08 -5.38
C GLY A 56 -8.32 -18.05 -6.24
N ILE A 57 -7.23 -17.43 -5.79
CA ILE A 57 -5.92 -17.50 -6.46
C ILE A 57 -5.18 -18.80 -6.12
N ASN A 58 -5.30 -19.30 -4.88
CA ASN A 58 -4.58 -20.51 -4.45
C ASN A 58 -5.09 -21.80 -5.10
N HIS A 59 -6.34 -21.82 -5.60
CA HIS A 59 -6.94 -23.02 -6.18
C HIS A 59 -6.54 -23.28 -7.65
N GLN A 60 -5.42 -22.72 -8.10
CA GLN A 60 -5.20 -22.56 -9.52
C GLN A 60 -4.27 -23.58 -10.18
N ARG A 61 -4.77 -24.00 -11.34
CA ARG A 61 -4.18 -24.89 -12.33
C ARG A 61 -2.89 -24.26 -12.85
N LYS A 62 -1.95 -25.08 -13.36
CA LYS A 62 -0.68 -24.63 -13.98
C LYS A 62 -0.85 -23.60 -15.12
N ARG A 63 -2.09 -23.34 -15.59
CA ARG A 63 -2.41 -22.48 -16.73
C ARG A 63 -3.40 -21.38 -16.34
N CYS A 64 -3.21 -20.18 -16.88
CA CYS A 64 -4.10 -19.04 -16.68
C CYS A 64 -5.49 -19.28 -17.26
N PRO A 65 -6.57 -19.13 -16.46
CA PRO A 65 -7.94 -19.31 -16.92
C PRO A 65 -8.46 -18.13 -17.74
N LEU A 66 -7.72 -17.00 -17.78
CA LEU A 66 -8.08 -15.86 -18.63
C LEU A 66 -7.72 -16.19 -20.08
N ASN A 67 -8.73 -16.26 -20.94
CA ASN A 67 -8.61 -16.61 -22.36
C ASN A 67 -7.50 -15.81 -23.06
N GLU A 68 -7.41 -14.52 -22.74
CA GLU A 68 -6.42 -13.61 -23.32
C GLU A 68 -4.97 -14.02 -23.01
N CYS A 69 -4.72 -14.62 -21.84
CA CYS A 69 -3.40 -14.93 -21.37
C CYS A 69 -3.00 -16.39 -21.65
N SER A 70 -3.78 -17.38 -21.21
CA SER A 70 -3.54 -18.83 -21.41
C SER A 70 -2.11 -19.35 -21.11
N LEU A 71 -1.26 -18.56 -20.47
CA LEU A 71 0.13 -18.87 -20.16
C LEU A 71 0.23 -19.82 -18.97
N THR A 72 1.31 -20.60 -18.95
CA THR A 72 1.69 -21.42 -17.81
C THR A 72 2.45 -20.56 -16.80
N PHE A 73 2.23 -20.77 -15.51
CA PHE A 73 2.95 -20.04 -14.46
C PHE A 73 3.27 -20.94 -13.26
N SER A 74 4.36 -20.60 -12.57
CA SER A 74 4.73 -21.21 -11.28
C SER A 74 4.04 -20.52 -10.11
N ASP A 75 3.82 -19.21 -10.23
CA ASP A 75 3.27 -18.37 -9.16
C ASP A 75 2.01 -17.62 -9.64
N PRO A 76 0.81 -18.02 -9.20
CA PRO A 76 -0.43 -17.37 -9.64
C PRO A 76 -0.53 -15.92 -9.15
N TYR A 77 0.02 -15.58 -7.99
CA TYR A 77 -0.05 -14.22 -7.44
C TYR A 77 0.76 -13.25 -8.29
N ILE A 78 2.00 -13.61 -8.59
CA ILE A 78 2.87 -12.82 -9.46
C ILE A 78 2.32 -12.76 -10.88
N HIS A 79 1.83 -13.90 -11.38
CA HIS A 79 1.24 -13.96 -12.69
C HIS A 79 0.07 -12.97 -12.82
N PHE A 80 -0.95 -13.06 -11.96
CA PHE A 80 -2.12 -12.20 -12.12
C PHE A 80 -1.84 -10.74 -11.98
N PHE A 81 -0.97 -10.32 -11.06
CA PHE A 81 -0.76 -8.89 -10.81
C PHE A 81 0.23 -8.24 -11.77
N PHE A 82 1.21 -8.97 -12.30
CA PHE A 82 2.33 -8.37 -13.05
C PHE A 82 2.52 -8.92 -14.45
N ASN A 83 2.31 -10.22 -14.66
CA ASN A 83 2.70 -10.89 -15.91
C ASN A 83 1.51 -11.27 -16.81
N CYS A 84 0.30 -11.26 -16.28
CA CYS A 84 -0.91 -11.61 -17.02
C CYS A 84 -1.22 -10.52 -18.06
N LYS A 85 -1.70 -10.92 -19.25
CA LYS A 85 -2.12 -9.97 -20.29
C LYS A 85 -3.14 -8.93 -19.80
N LEU A 86 -4.01 -9.32 -18.86
CA LEU A 86 -4.95 -8.42 -18.22
C LEU A 86 -4.23 -7.26 -17.50
N SER A 87 -3.26 -7.57 -16.63
CA SER A 87 -2.55 -6.54 -15.88
C SER A 87 -1.57 -5.76 -16.74
N THR A 88 -0.95 -6.39 -17.73
CA THR A 88 -0.01 -5.68 -18.62
C THR A 88 -0.70 -4.59 -19.44
N LYS A 89 -1.99 -4.73 -19.76
CA LYS A 89 -2.77 -3.67 -20.44
C LYS A 89 -2.83 -2.39 -19.61
N HIS A 90 -2.88 -2.50 -18.29
CA HIS A 90 -2.95 -1.36 -17.38
C HIS A 90 -1.58 -0.79 -17.01
N CYS A 91 -0.46 -1.43 -17.37
CA CYS A 91 0.88 -0.91 -17.07
C CYS A 91 1.07 0.52 -17.59
N ASN A 92 0.58 0.78 -18.81
CA ASN A 92 0.68 2.08 -19.47
C ASN A 92 -0.12 3.18 -18.75
N GLU A 93 -1.11 2.82 -17.96
CA GLU A 93 -1.88 3.76 -17.13
C GLU A 93 -1.23 3.94 -15.76
N ILE A 94 -0.84 2.83 -15.13
CA ILE A 94 -0.32 2.81 -13.76
C ILE A 94 1.00 3.56 -13.63
N VAL A 95 1.96 3.32 -14.53
CA VAL A 95 3.29 3.92 -14.44
C VAL A 95 3.23 5.46 -14.47
N PRO A 96 2.53 6.09 -15.43
CA PRO A 96 2.32 7.54 -15.40
C PRO A 96 1.62 8.04 -14.14
N ILE A 97 0.59 7.36 -13.65
CA ILE A 97 -0.13 7.75 -12.43
C ILE A 97 0.82 7.77 -11.23
N VAL A 98 1.60 6.70 -11.04
CA VAL A 98 2.58 6.62 -9.95
C VAL A 98 3.61 7.72 -10.08
N ASN A 99 4.15 7.91 -11.29
CA ASN A 99 5.16 8.93 -11.55
C ASN A 99 4.62 10.36 -11.45
N GLN A 100 3.31 10.58 -11.61
CA GLN A 100 2.69 11.88 -11.40
C GLN A 100 2.44 12.16 -9.91
N LEU A 101 1.93 11.17 -9.16
CA LEU A 101 1.39 11.36 -7.82
C LEU A 101 2.39 11.06 -6.69
N SER A 102 3.55 10.50 -7.00
CA SER A 102 4.59 10.17 -6.03
C SER A 102 5.95 10.76 -6.39
N ILE A 103 6.74 11.05 -5.35
CA ILE A 103 8.17 11.38 -5.46
C ILE A 103 8.96 10.17 -5.95
N LYS A 104 8.74 8.98 -5.36
CA LYS A 104 9.33 7.73 -5.84
C LYS A 104 8.73 7.38 -7.19
N LYS A 105 9.60 7.22 -8.19
CA LYS A 105 9.23 6.84 -9.56
C LYS A 105 9.40 5.33 -9.77
N ILE A 106 8.63 4.79 -10.70
CA ILE A 106 8.74 3.41 -11.17
C ILE A 106 8.91 3.39 -12.69
N HIS A 107 9.66 2.42 -13.19
CA HIS A 107 9.87 2.22 -14.62
C HIS A 107 8.83 1.26 -15.22
N SER A 108 8.43 0.26 -14.46
CA SER A 108 7.47 -0.77 -14.87
C SER A 108 6.60 -1.20 -13.68
N TRP A 109 5.41 -1.69 -13.99
CA TRP A 109 4.56 -2.35 -13.01
C TRP A 109 5.08 -3.77 -12.76
N SER A 110 5.74 -3.97 -11.63
CA SER A 110 6.42 -5.23 -11.30
C SER A 110 6.42 -5.46 -9.79
N LEU A 111 6.83 -6.65 -9.36
CA LEU A 111 7.01 -6.98 -7.94
C LEU A 111 7.93 -5.98 -7.22
N ASN A 112 8.99 -5.51 -7.89
CA ASN A 112 9.92 -4.53 -7.33
C ASN A 112 9.27 -3.15 -7.16
N ALA A 113 8.30 -2.80 -8.01
CA ALA A 113 7.58 -1.53 -7.92
C ALA A 113 6.77 -1.44 -6.62
N ILE A 114 6.26 -2.57 -6.11
CA ILE A 114 5.50 -2.65 -4.86
C ILE A 114 6.37 -2.99 -3.63
N ASP A 115 7.70 -3.09 -3.78
CA ASP A 115 8.59 -3.32 -2.63
C ASP A 115 8.70 -2.07 -1.77
N LEU A 116 7.94 -2.10 -0.67
CA LEU A 116 7.90 -0.99 0.27
C LEU A 116 9.21 -0.86 1.06
N ASN A 117 10.12 -1.84 1.05
CA ASN A 117 11.36 -1.80 1.82
C ASN A 117 12.32 -0.69 1.41
N GLN A 118 12.22 -0.26 0.16
CA GLN A 118 13.08 0.75 -0.46
C GLN A 118 12.65 2.20 -0.17
N ILE A 119 11.75 2.41 0.79
CA ILE A 119 11.13 3.73 1.03
C ILE A 119 11.40 4.17 2.46
N SER A 120 11.51 5.48 2.70
CA SER A 120 11.56 5.99 4.06
C SER A 120 10.30 5.56 4.84
N HIS A 121 10.49 5.20 6.10
CA HIS A 121 9.41 4.78 6.98
C HIS A 121 8.42 5.92 7.35
N HIS A 122 8.81 7.17 7.10
CA HIS A 122 7.99 8.36 7.28
C HIS A 122 7.14 8.71 6.05
N GLU A 123 7.51 8.18 4.88
CA GLU A 123 6.79 8.41 3.64
C GLU A 123 5.51 7.56 3.63
N LYS A 124 4.36 8.21 3.41
CA LYS A 124 3.05 7.55 3.45
C LYS A 124 2.30 7.61 2.12
N THR A 125 2.69 8.52 1.24
CA THR A 125 1.97 8.78 -0.01
C THR A 125 2.19 7.62 -0.98
N PHE A 126 3.44 7.17 -1.19
CA PHE A 126 3.72 6.09 -2.12
C PHE A 126 3.14 4.73 -1.67
N PRO A 127 3.36 4.22 -0.44
CA PRO A 127 2.72 3.00 0.03
C PRO A 127 1.21 3.05 -0.10
N THR A 128 0.59 4.21 0.21
CA THR A 128 -0.87 4.37 0.09
C THR A 128 -1.33 4.38 -1.36
N LEU A 129 -0.62 5.09 -2.24
CA LEU A 129 -0.89 5.11 -3.68
C LEU A 129 -0.80 3.71 -4.28
N MET A 130 0.29 2.98 -4.02
CA MET A 130 0.46 1.61 -4.50
C MET A 130 -0.66 0.72 -3.98
N ALA A 131 -1.07 0.88 -2.72
CA ALA A 131 -2.15 0.12 -2.11
C ALA A 131 -3.52 0.36 -2.75
N ILE A 132 -3.82 1.62 -3.09
CA ILE A 132 -5.04 1.95 -3.84
C ILE A 132 -5.00 1.28 -5.23
N ILE A 133 -3.89 1.39 -5.94
CA ILE A 133 -3.71 0.79 -7.28
C ILE A 133 -3.86 -0.73 -7.23
N MET A 134 -3.17 -1.40 -6.30
CA MET A 134 -3.31 -2.86 -6.10
C MET A 134 -4.75 -3.26 -5.77
N ASN A 135 -5.49 -2.44 -5.03
CA ASN A 135 -6.90 -2.72 -4.73
C ASN A 135 -7.79 -2.63 -5.97
N GLN A 136 -7.61 -1.60 -6.80
CA GLN A 136 -8.35 -1.48 -8.05
C GLN A 136 -7.97 -2.61 -9.02
N MET A 137 -6.69 -2.93 -9.13
CA MET A 137 -6.20 -4.07 -9.92
C MET A 137 -6.81 -5.38 -9.44
N TRP A 138 -6.90 -5.60 -8.12
CA TRP A 138 -7.52 -6.79 -7.56
C TRP A 138 -9.00 -6.92 -7.92
N ASN A 139 -9.76 -5.81 -7.92
CA ASN A 139 -11.16 -5.83 -8.35
C ASN A 139 -11.30 -6.20 -9.83
N ILE A 140 -10.40 -5.69 -10.69
CA ILE A 140 -10.34 -6.03 -12.12
C ILE A 140 -10.05 -7.52 -12.31
N ILE A 141 -9.07 -8.06 -11.58
CA ILE A 141 -8.73 -9.48 -11.60
C ILE A 141 -9.93 -10.32 -11.13
N CYS A 142 -10.58 -9.94 -10.02
CA CYS A 142 -11.75 -10.65 -9.48
C CYS A 142 -12.89 -10.72 -10.47
N TYR A 143 -13.23 -9.59 -11.10
CA TYR A 143 -14.28 -9.54 -12.11
C TYR A 143 -13.98 -10.51 -13.26
N ASN A 144 -12.74 -10.52 -13.74
CA ASN A 144 -12.37 -11.36 -14.88
C ASN A 144 -12.31 -12.86 -14.53
N LEU A 145 -11.90 -13.21 -13.30
CA LEU A 145 -11.75 -14.59 -12.85
C LEU A 145 -13.05 -15.21 -12.32
N PHE A 146 -13.91 -14.43 -11.66
CA PHE A 146 -14.97 -14.96 -10.81
C PHE A 146 -16.36 -14.40 -11.11
N GLU A 147 -16.50 -13.26 -11.81
CA GLU A 147 -17.83 -12.72 -12.10
C GLU A 147 -18.52 -13.53 -13.21
N THR A 148 -19.71 -14.03 -12.89
CA THR A 148 -20.53 -14.84 -13.78
C THR A 148 -21.58 -13.99 -14.51
N ASP A 149 -22.04 -12.88 -13.92
CA ASP A 149 -23.03 -11.98 -14.53
C ASP A 149 -22.35 -10.75 -15.15
N LYS A 150 -21.62 -10.99 -16.24
CA LYS A 150 -20.95 -9.92 -17.01
C LYS A 150 -21.91 -9.08 -17.86
N SER A 151 -23.16 -9.52 -18.01
CA SER A 151 -24.22 -8.80 -18.73
C SER A 151 -24.72 -7.59 -17.94
N ASN A 152 -24.89 -7.73 -16.62
CA ASN A 152 -25.52 -6.68 -15.81
C ASN A 152 -24.54 -5.88 -14.95
N LYS A 153 -23.30 -6.35 -14.78
CA LYS A 153 -22.27 -5.64 -14.03
C LYS A 153 -21.16 -5.18 -14.96
N PRO A 154 -20.95 -3.87 -15.13
CA PRO A 154 -19.85 -3.39 -15.95
C PRO A 154 -18.49 -3.79 -15.34
N PRO A 155 -17.47 -4.04 -16.17
CA PRO A 155 -16.14 -4.33 -15.68
C PRO A 155 -15.62 -3.15 -14.85
N PRO A 156 -15.03 -3.38 -13.66
CA PRO A 156 -14.31 -2.34 -12.97
C PRO A 156 -13.14 -1.87 -13.84
N VAL A 157 -12.84 -0.57 -13.77
CA VAL A 157 -11.76 0.07 -14.54
C VAL A 157 -10.82 0.81 -13.60
N MET A 158 -9.57 1.00 -14.05
CA MET A 158 -8.60 1.82 -13.33
C MET A 158 -9.08 3.27 -13.33
N ASN A 159 -9.47 3.78 -12.17
CA ASN A 159 -10.09 5.10 -12.04
C ASN A 159 -9.14 6.08 -11.35
N ILE A 160 -8.51 6.93 -12.17
CA ILE A 160 -7.54 7.94 -11.72
C ILE A 160 -8.19 8.99 -10.80
N ALA A 161 -9.45 9.36 -11.02
CA ALA A 161 -10.14 10.33 -10.19
C ALA A 161 -10.34 9.79 -8.77
N ILE A 162 -10.70 8.50 -8.63
CA ILE A 162 -10.79 7.82 -7.34
C ILE A 162 -9.41 7.74 -6.68
N ILE A 163 -8.35 7.37 -7.42
CA ILE A 163 -6.98 7.34 -6.89
C ILE A 163 -6.59 8.71 -6.33
N ARG A 164 -6.82 9.78 -7.10
CA ARG A 164 -6.49 11.15 -6.69
C ARG A 164 -7.28 11.55 -5.45
N LYS A 165 -8.59 11.25 -5.40
CA LYS A 165 -9.44 11.55 -4.25
C LYS A 165 -8.95 10.84 -2.98
N GLU A 166 -8.79 9.52 -3.03
CA GLU A 166 -8.36 8.71 -1.89
C GLU A 166 -6.91 9.04 -1.44
N LEU A 167 -6.04 9.44 -2.37
CA LEU A 167 -4.69 9.88 -2.05
C LEU A 167 -4.65 11.30 -1.46
N SER A 168 -5.55 12.19 -1.89
CA SER A 168 -5.58 13.59 -1.45
C SER A 168 -5.78 13.70 0.06
N GLU A 169 -6.58 12.82 0.66
CA GLU A 169 -6.73 12.73 2.12
C GLU A 169 -5.39 12.48 2.82
N THR A 170 -4.59 11.55 2.30
CA THR A 170 -3.26 11.23 2.85
C THR A 170 -2.30 12.42 2.73
N ILE A 171 -2.31 13.10 1.57
CA ILE A 171 -1.50 14.31 1.34
C ILE A 171 -1.93 15.44 2.28
N ASN A 172 -3.24 15.67 2.43
CA ASN A 172 -3.78 16.73 3.27
C ASN A 172 -3.46 16.48 4.75
N ILE A 173 -3.57 15.24 5.23
CA ILE A 173 -3.16 14.87 6.59
C ILE A 173 -1.66 15.11 6.79
N ALA A 174 -0.82 14.76 5.80
CA ALA A 174 0.62 15.00 5.89
C ALA A 174 0.97 16.50 5.93
N LYS A 175 0.34 17.30 5.06
CA LYS A 175 0.48 18.77 5.05
C LYS A 175 0.05 19.39 6.37
N TRP A 176 -1.11 18.98 6.90
CA TRP A 176 -1.62 19.46 8.18
C TRP A 176 -0.65 19.16 9.34
N LYS A 177 -0.08 17.94 9.39
CA LYS A 177 0.93 17.57 10.39
C LYS A 177 2.20 18.41 10.29
N LEU A 178 2.67 18.66 9.07
CA LEU A 178 3.84 19.50 8.83
C LEU A 178 3.60 20.94 9.30
N LEU A 179 2.47 21.54 8.94
CA LEU A 179 2.10 22.89 9.39
C LEU A 179 2.04 22.99 10.92
N LYS A 180 1.43 22.00 11.58
CA LYS A 180 1.40 21.93 13.06
C LYS A 180 2.78 21.81 13.67
N TYR A 181 3.67 21.02 13.06
CA TYR A 181 5.05 20.89 13.52
C TYR A 181 5.83 22.20 13.37
N LEU A 182 5.68 22.90 12.24
CA LEU A 182 6.34 24.20 12.01
C LEU A 182 5.84 25.28 12.97
N ASP A 183 4.53 25.35 13.23
CA ASP A 183 3.93 26.25 14.24
C ASP A 183 4.51 25.98 15.64
N TYR A 184 4.65 24.70 16.02
CA TYR A 184 5.31 24.31 17.28
C TYR A 184 6.77 24.75 17.35
N GLN A 185 7.57 24.50 16.31
CA GLN A 185 8.98 24.90 16.26
C GLN A 185 9.14 26.43 16.35
N SER A 186 8.28 27.19 15.68
CA SER A 186 8.26 28.65 15.76
C SER A 186 7.97 29.15 17.19
N ARG A 187 7.05 28.48 17.91
CA ARG A 187 6.70 28.85 19.30
C ARG A 187 7.82 28.55 20.30
N ILE A 188 8.56 27.45 20.11
CA ILE A 188 9.70 27.10 20.98
C ILE A 188 10.88 28.03 20.76
N ASN A 189 11.17 28.37 19.51
CA ASN A 189 12.25 29.33 19.21
C ASN A 189 12.01 30.72 19.83
N ASN A 190 10.76 31.01 20.23
CA ASN A 190 10.33 32.27 20.84
C ASN A 190 9.95 32.13 22.33
N SER A 191 10.21 31.00 23.00
CA SER A 191 9.77 30.75 24.38
C SER A 191 10.78 29.91 25.18
N ASN A 192 11.01 30.28 26.46
CA ASN A 192 11.92 29.55 27.36
C ASN A 192 11.28 28.31 28.03
N ASP A 193 10.04 27.96 27.70
CA ASP A 193 9.24 26.99 28.47
C ASP A 193 8.81 25.76 27.65
N ASP A 194 9.82 25.01 27.17
CA ASP A 194 9.71 23.88 26.23
C ASP A 194 8.80 22.74 26.75
N VAL A 195 8.76 22.54 28.08
CA VAL A 195 7.96 21.48 28.73
C VAL A 195 6.44 21.71 28.57
N LYS A 196 5.98 22.95 28.75
CA LYS A 196 4.56 23.31 28.63
C LYS A 196 4.10 23.26 27.17
N LEU A 197 4.93 23.76 26.25
CA LEU A 197 4.64 23.72 24.81
C LEU A 197 4.58 22.29 24.27
N LYS A 198 5.45 21.39 24.76
CA LYS A 198 5.45 19.97 24.39
C LYS A 198 4.21 19.23 24.90
N PHE A 199 3.74 19.57 26.11
CA PHE A 199 2.49 19.03 26.66
C PHE A 199 1.26 19.49 25.86
N GLU A 200 1.17 20.78 25.52
CA GLU A 200 0.07 21.34 24.72
C GLU A 200 0.05 20.79 23.29
N PHE A 201 1.23 20.64 22.66
CA PHE A 201 1.36 20.02 21.34
C PHE A 201 0.85 18.58 21.35
N ASN A 202 1.31 17.75 22.30
CA ASN A 202 0.90 16.34 22.37
C ASN A 202 -0.60 16.16 22.60
N ARG A 203 -1.24 17.05 23.37
CA ARG A 203 -2.69 17.03 23.61
C ARG A 203 -3.50 17.42 22.36
N ASN A 204 -3.05 18.42 21.62
CA ASN A 204 -3.68 18.85 20.35
C ASN A 204 -3.54 17.83 19.22
N TRP A 205 -2.53 16.94 19.29
CA TRP A 205 -2.35 15.84 18.33
C TRP A 205 -3.34 14.69 18.49
N GLN A 206 -3.96 14.53 19.66
CA GLN A 206 -4.90 13.43 19.94
C GLN A 206 -6.33 13.73 19.48
N THR A 207 -6.68 14.99 19.28
CA THR A 207 -7.99 15.42 18.76
C THR A 207 -8.00 15.42 17.22
N VAL A 208 -8.10 14.24 16.62
CA VAL A 208 -8.06 14.04 15.15
C VAL A 208 -9.39 14.41 14.45
N TYR A 209 -10.46 14.68 15.20
CA TYR A 209 -11.80 14.72 14.60
C TYR A 209 -12.27 16.04 13.98
N ASN A 210 -11.58 17.17 14.17
CA ASN A 210 -11.93 18.43 13.51
C ASN A 210 -10.67 19.16 13.01
N PRO A 211 -10.30 19.04 11.72
CA PRO A 211 -9.31 19.95 11.16
C PRO A 211 -9.86 21.38 11.24
N LEU A 212 -9.16 22.24 11.98
CA LEU A 212 -9.47 23.67 12.01
C LEU A 212 -9.45 24.24 10.58
N PRO A 213 -10.38 25.16 10.23
CA PRO A 213 -10.41 25.77 8.92
C PRO A 213 -9.10 26.50 8.64
N ILE A 214 -8.64 26.38 7.41
CA ILE A 214 -7.45 27.09 6.90
C ILE A 214 -7.76 28.60 7.00
N PRO A 215 -6.89 29.42 7.60
CA PRO A 215 -7.08 30.87 7.55
C PRO A 215 -6.98 31.32 6.10
N HIS A 216 -8.05 31.93 5.59
CA HIS A 216 -8.02 32.67 4.34
C HIS A 216 -7.31 34.00 4.63
N ASN A 217 -6.21 34.25 3.91
CA ASN A 217 -5.73 35.62 3.70
C ASN A 217 -6.67 36.33 2.71
#